data_AF-A0A6S6SZ41-F1
#
_entry.id   AF-A0A6S6SZ41-F1
#
_cell.length_a   1.000
_cell.length_b   1.000
_cell.length_c   1.000
_cell.angle_alpha   90.00
_cell.angle_beta   90.00
_cell.angle_gamma   90.00
#
_symmetry.space_group_name_H-M   'P 1'
#
loop_
_entity.id
_entity.type
_entity.pdbx_description
1 polymer ?
#
loop_
_entity_poly.entity_id
_entity_poly.type
_entity_poly.pdbx_seq_one_letter_code
_entity_poly.pdbx_strand_id
1 'polypeptide(L)'
;MYLAKYEVNNSLQIKQCVLKIKVLDETKNIKLYNFCLNNILDIDKELYLNISMRVSIVNTKMEFVLFFTSKKDFLFVEALKEKIIDIFTERECLVFIAKNQQVFDSIIALDNQSLTYRLDNASYYTSNKQIGVDFTLGSFIENLIAVSLKRKLNFSYQFQLTPYSRIEKKELERYARKYMLSLEDEVYMPSKLHEKLYSVVNNLSNMDYFIDEIFTFTKEGEEFYENFLLDEFALKLTQFGFEELPLESDDLAEDLMYTGLSRILIDDVTVIDKIFSSIREESLKSFSFKEKEITIKEYQDNDYSKQYDVFISYSTVNTIEAEKVCFELENEGYKCWYAPRDILASQQYPAEIMKGIKASTYFILLHSKNSTVSKYVVREVTKALSLEKIIIPILLDTAPLSENMEFILETCQWIDASQNNFDAKLYDLKDVLNKLK
;
A
#
# COMPACT_ATOMS: atom_id res chain seq x y z
N MET A 1 18.49 -29.02 -11.48
CA MET A 1 18.14 -27.79 -10.76
C MET A 1 19.42 -27.03 -10.44
N TYR A 2 19.63 -25.92 -11.16
CA TYR A 2 20.72 -24.96 -10.98
C TYR A 2 20.60 -24.33 -9.60
N LEU A 3 21.74 -24.08 -8.96
CA LEU A 3 21.79 -23.49 -7.64
C LEU A 3 22.57 -22.19 -7.72
N ALA A 4 21.85 -21.08 -7.71
CA ALA A 4 22.46 -19.77 -7.65
C ALA A 4 23.17 -19.63 -6.30
N LYS A 5 24.37 -19.04 -6.35
CA LYS A 5 25.20 -18.76 -5.19
C LYS A 5 25.36 -17.26 -5.09
N TYR A 6 25.07 -16.73 -3.92
CA TYR A 6 25.28 -15.33 -3.59
C TYR A 6 26.31 -15.26 -2.48
N GLU A 7 27.28 -14.35 -2.62
CA GLU A 7 28.15 -13.96 -1.54
C GLU A 7 27.55 -12.72 -0.89
N VAL A 8 27.14 -12.87 0.36
CA VAL A 8 26.65 -11.75 1.18
C VAL A 8 27.72 -11.46 2.24
N ASN A 9 28.11 -10.18 2.36
CA ASN A 9 29.05 -9.71 3.38
C ASN A 9 30.39 -10.49 3.43
N ASN A 10 30.97 -10.81 2.27
CA ASN A 10 32.28 -11.45 2.06
C ASN A 10 32.52 -12.78 2.80
N SER A 11 31.49 -13.45 3.31
CA SER A 11 31.65 -14.68 4.10
C SER A 11 30.42 -15.60 4.09
N LEU A 12 29.21 -15.06 3.89
CA LEU A 12 27.99 -15.84 3.90
C LEU A 12 27.67 -16.33 2.49
N GLN A 13 27.72 -17.64 2.28
CA GLN A 13 27.25 -18.26 1.03
C GLN A 13 25.76 -18.59 1.13
N ILE A 14 24.95 -17.83 0.41
CA ILE A 14 23.53 -18.12 0.25
C ILE A 14 23.35 -18.97 -0.99
N LYS A 15 22.53 -20.02 -0.87
CA LYS A 15 22.18 -20.91 -1.97
C LYS A 15 20.69 -20.81 -2.24
N GLN A 16 20.35 -20.63 -3.50
CA GLN A 16 18.97 -20.47 -3.93
C GLN A 16 18.66 -21.39 -5.10
N CYS A 17 17.48 -22.00 -5.03
CA CYS A 17 16.84 -22.57 -6.20
C CYS A 17 15.63 -21.75 -6.61
N VAL A 18 15.43 -21.68 -7.93
CA VAL A 18 14.23 -21.12 -8.55
C VAL A 18 13.47 -22.15 -9.38
N LEU A 19 12.15 -22.13 -9.24
CA LEU A 19 11.21 -22.88 -10.06
C LEU A 19 10.23 -21.90 -10.70
N LYS A 20 10.05 -22.01 -12.02
CA LYS A 20 8.99 -21.29 -12.73
C LYS A 20 7.87 -22.25 -13.04
N ILE A 21 6.65 -21.91 -12.62
CA ILE A 21 5.48 -22.73 -12.85
C ILE A 21 4.57 -21.96 -13.82
N LYS A 22 4.28 -22.60 -14.96
CA LYS A 22 3.29 -22.08 -15.92
C LYS A 22 2.01 -22.89 -15.85
N VAL A 23 0.91 -22.18 -15.91
CA VAL A 23 -0.42 -22.75 -15.94
C VAL A 23 -0.74 -23.18 -17.37
N LEU A 24 -1.23 -24.42 -17.54
CA LEU A 24 -1.68 -24.95 -18.84
C LEU A 24 -3.13 -24.55 -19.15
N ASP A 25 -3.96 -24.45 -18.10
CA ASP A 25 -5.39 -24.15 -18.16
C ASP A 25 -5.71 -22.98 -17.23
N GLU A 26 -6.00 -21.82 -17.81
CA GLU A 26 -6.23 -20.56 -17.06
C GLU A 26 -7.39 -20.66 -16.05
N THR A 27 -8.33 -21.58 -16.25
CA THR A 27 -9.42 -21.84 -15.29
C THR A 27 -8.91 -22.40 -13.95
N LYS A 28 -7.66 -22.88 -13.91
CA LYS A 28 -7.00 -23.47 -12.73
C LYS A 28 -6.01 -22.53 -12.05
N ASN A 29 -5.86 -21.27 -12.50
CA ASN A 29 -4.95 -20.28 -11.91
C ASN A 29 -5.08 -20.20 -10.38
N ILE A 30 -6.32 -20.07 -9.89
CA ILE A 30 -6.65 -19.99 -8.46
C ILE A 30 -6.24 -21.25 -7.70
N LYS A 31 -6.58 -22.42 -8.25
CA LYS A 31 -6.21 -23.72 -7.65
C LYS A 31 -4.70 -23.86 -7.54
N LEU A 32 -3.96 -23.44 -8.57
CA LEU A 32 -2.51 -23.52 -8.58
C LEU A 32 -1.87 -22.52 -7.62
N TYR A 33 -2.37 -21.29 -7.52
CA TYR A 33 -1.89 -20.32 -6.51
C TYR A 33 -2.01 -20.92 -5.11
N ASN A 34 -3.20 -21.41 -4.74
CA ASN A 34 -3.43 -21.98 -3.42
C ASN A 34 -2.58 -23.23 -3.18
N PHE A 35 -2.39 -24.05 -4.20
CA PHE A 35 -1.51 -25.20 -4.14
C PHE A 35 -0.06 -24.76 -3.84
N CYS A 36 0.47 -23.77 -4.56
CA CYS A 36 1.80 -23.23 -4.33
C CYS A 36 1.95 -22.66 -2.92
N LEU A 37 1.02 -21.81 -2.49
CA LEU A 37 1.05 -21.20 -1.16
C LEU A 37 1.06 -22.26 -0.06
N ASN A 38 0.15 -23.24 -0.10
CA ASN A 38 0.08 -24.28 0.93
C ASN A 38 1.34 -25.15 0.98
N ASN A 39 1.86 -25.58 -0.18
CA ASN A 39 3.06 -26.42 -0.22
C ASN A 39 4.32 -25.66 0.23
N ILE A 40 4.41 -24.36 -0.05
CA ILE A 40 5.51 -23.51 0.43
C ILE A 40 5.53 -23.48 1.96
N LEU A 41 4.37 -23.32 2.60
CA LEU A 41 4.27 -23.33 4.07
C LEU A 41 4.61 -24.70 4.67
N ASP A 42 4.21 -25.78 4.01
CA ASP A 42 4.54 -27.14 4.47
C ASP A 42 6.05 -27.44 4.32
N ILE A 43 6.67 -27.02 3.21
CA ILE A 43 8.12 -27.13 2.99
C ILE A 43 8.88 -26.35 4.07
N ASP A 44 8.44 -25.15 4.43
CA ASP A 44 9.09 -24.37 5.48
C ASP A 44 9.08 -25.10 6.83
N LYS A 45 7.92 -25.62 7.28
CA LYS A 45 7.79 -26.30 8.59
C LYS A 45 8.81 -27.41 8.82
N GLU A 46 9.21 -28.07 7.74
CA GLU A 46 10.17 -29.18 7.81
C GLU A 46 11.62 -28.70 7.76
N LEU A 47 11.90 -27.55 7.12
CA LEU A 47 13.24 -27.24 6.59
C LEU A 47 13.79 -25.88 7.04
N TYR A 48 12.91 -25.00 7.55
CA TYR A 48 13.19 -23.62 7.96
C TYR A 48 13.89 -22.85 6.83
N LEU A 49 13.22 -22.74 5.68
CA LEU A 49 13.76 -22.12 4.48
C LEU A 49 13.26 -20.68 4.35
N ASN A 50 14.06 -19.84 3.70
CA ASN A 50 13.58 -18.55 3.27
C ASN A 50 12.90 -18.77 1.92
N ILE A 51 11.61 -18.46 1.82
CA ILE A 51 10.81 -18.79 0.65
C ILE A 51 10.24 -17.53 0.06
N SER A 52 10.40 -17.34 -1.24
CA SER A 52 9.75 -16.28 -1.99
C SER A 52 8.80 -16.86 -3.01
N MET A 53 7.64 -16.23 -3.16
CA MET A 53 6.69 -16.54 -4.20
C MET A 53 6.35 -15.26 -4.95
N ARG A 54 6.67 -15.24 -6.24
CA ARG A 54 6.28 -14.21 -7.18
C ARG A 54 5.12 -14.69 -8.01
N VAL A 55 4.10 -13.86 -8.12
CA VAL A 55 2.97 -14.04 -9.02
C VAL A 55 2.97 -12.88 -10.00
N SER A 56 2.96 -13.22 -11.29
CA SER A 56 3.03 -12.25 -12.38
C SER A 56 1.84 -12.44 -13.31
N ILE A 57 1.21 -11.33 -13.70
CA ILE A 57 0.33 -11.28 -14.86
C ILE A 57 1.11 -10.64 -15.99
N VAL A 58 1.37 -11.42 -17.04
CA VAL A 58 2.09 -10.97 -18.25
C VAL A 58 1.26 -11.38 -19.46
N ASN A 59 0.84 -10.41 -20.26
CA ASN A 59 0.01 -10.64 -21.45
C ASN A 59 -1.22 -11.50 -21.12
N THR A 60 -1.96 -11.13 -20.08
CA THR A 60 -3.15 -11.85 -19.56
C THR A 60 -2.91 -13.27 -19.04
N LYS A 61 -1.66 -13.71 -18.97
CA LYS A 61 -1.29 -15.03 -18.45
C LYS A 61 -0.67 -14.92 -17.08
N MET A 62 -1.06 -15.84 -16.21
CA MET A 62 -0.49 -15.96 -14.88
C MET A 62 0.75 -16.84 -14.91
N GLU A 63 1.83 -16.34 -14.33
CA GLU A 63 3.06 -17.09 -14.10
C GLU A 63 3.46 -17.02 -12.63
N PHE A 64 4.05 -18.11 -12.15
CA PHE A 64 4.56 -18.18 -10.79
C PHE A 64 6.06 -18.43 -10.83
N VAL A 65 6.79 -17.78 -9.93
CA VAL A 65 8.20 -18.07 -9.68
C VAL A 65 8.40 -18.29 -8.19
N LEU A 66 8.91 -19.46 -7.83
CA LEU A 66 9.18 -19.84 -6.44
C LEU A 66 10.69 -19.85 -6.20
N PHE A 67 11.12 -19.21 -5.12
CA PHE A 67 12.51 -19.17 -4.68
C PHE A 67 12.62 -19.89 -3.35
N PHE A 68 13.51 -20.87 -3.29
CA PHE A 68 13.84 -21.58 -2.05
C PHE A 68 15.28 -21.28 -1.71
N THR A 69 15.48 -20.55 -0.62
CA THR A 69 16.76 -19.99 -0.23
C THR A 69 17.22 -20.52 1.12
N SER A 70 18.47 -20.96 1.20
CA SER A 70 19.07 -21.50 2.42
C SER A 70 20.45 -20.91 2.70
N LYS A 71 20.71 -20.63 3.98
CA LYS A 71 22.06 -20.35 4.52
C LYS A 71 22.82 -21.66 4.87
N LYS A 72 22.20 -22.84 4.71
CA LYS A 72 22.79 -24.15 5.06
C LYS A 72 23.68 -24.72 3.95
N ASP A 73 24.45 -25.75 4.29
CA ASP A 73 25.43 -26.41 3.41
C ASP A 73 24.87 -27.01 2.12
N PHE A 74 25.76 -27.24 1.14
CA PHE A 74 25.43 -27.67 -0.22
C PHE A 74 24.58 -28.96 -0.27
N LEU A 75 24.94 -29.96 0.54
CA LEU A 75 24.28 -31.26 0.58
C LEU A 75 22.80 -31.17 1.00
N PHE A 76 22.47 -30.24 1.90
CA PHE A 76 21.10 -30.01 2.34
C PHE A 76 20.24 -29.46 1.19
N VAL A 77 20.79 -28.48 0.46
CA VAL A 77 20.08 -27.87 -0.67
C VAL A 77 19.95 -28.82 -1.85
N GLU A 78 20.88 -29.77 -2.00
CA GLU A 78 20.78 -30.80 -3.03
C GLU A 78 19.67 -31.82 -2.72
N ALA A 79 19.54 -32.29 -1.47
CA ALA A 79 18.45 -33.16 -1.04
C ALA A 79 17.06 -32.49 -1.17
N LEU A 80 16.99 -31.16 -1.00
CA LEU A 80 15.77 -30.38 -1.20
C LEU A 80 15.29 -30.38 -2.65
N LYS A 81 16.19 -30.55 -3.63
CA LYS A 81 15.84 -30.53 -5.05
C LYS A 81 14.83 -31.59 -5.41
N GLU A 82 15.10 -32.83 -5.02
CA GLU A 82 14.22 -33.95 -5.35
C GLU A 82 12.85 -33.75 -4.71
N LYS A 83 12.81 -33.39 -3.42
CA LYS A 83 11.55 -33.15 -2.71
C LYS A 83 10.70 -32.04 -3.34
N ILE A 84 11.31 -30.90 -3.68
CA ILE A 84 10.58 -29.78 -4.30
C ILE A 84 10.08 -30.20 -5.70
N ILE A 85 10.92 -30.88 -6.48
CA ILE A 85 10.53 -31.35 -7.82
C ILE A 85 9.35 -32.32 -7.70
N ASP A 86 9.40 -33.30 -6.82
CA ASP A 86 8.34 -34.29 -6.63
C ASP A 86 7.00 -33.62 -6.28
N ILE A 87 7.02 -32.66 -5.35
CA ILE A 87 5.82 -31.90 -4.96
C ILE A 87 5.17 -31.20 -6.15
N PHE A 88 5.96 -30.53 -7.00
CA PHE A 88 5.42 -29.68 -8.06
C PHE A 88 5.27 -30.40 -9.41
N THR A 89 5.87 -31.57 -9.63
CA THR A 89 5.85 -32.29 -10.91
C THR A 89 4.66 -33.25 -11.05
N GLU A 90 4.02 -33.65 -9.96
CA GLU A 90 2.92 -34.65 -9.98
C GLU A 90 1.57 -34.15 -10.54
N ARG A 91 1.48 -32.94 -11.13
CA ARG A 91 0.18 -32.33 -11.49
C ARG A 91 0.17 -31.53 -12.78
N GLU A 92 -1.03 -31.11 -13.18
CA GLU A 92 -1.43 -30.43 -14.43
C GLU A 92 -0.81 -29.03 -14.66
N CYS A 93 0.46 -28.82 -14.34
CA CYS A 93 1.22 -27.60 -14.57
C CYS A 93 2.56 -27.91 -15.23
N LEU A 94 3.12 -26.94 -15.95
CA LEU A 94 4.48 -27.05 -16.49
C LEU A 94 5.45 -26.44 -15.51
N VAL A 95 6.32 -27.27 -14.94
CA VAL A 95 7.41 -26.83 -14.07
C VAL A 95 8.68 -26.67 -14.89
N PHE A 96 9.18 -25.45 -14.94
CA PHE A 96 10.46 -25.09 -15.55
C PHE A 96 11.48 -24.91 -14.44
N ILE A 97 12.54 -25.71 -14.52
CA ILE A 97 13.62 -25.71 -13.54
C ILE A 97 14.85 -25.16 -14.23
N ALA A 98 15.49 -24.15 -13.62
CA ALA A 98 16.77 -23.66 -14.11
C ALA A 98 17.78 -24.81 -14.17
N LYS A 99 18.47 -24.98 -15.30
CA LYS A 99 19.54 -25.98 -15.47
C LYS A 99 20.94 -25.37 -15.47
N ASN A 100 21.03 -24.07 -15.73
CA ASN A 100 22.24 -23.27 -15.72
C ASN A 100 21.90 -21.81 -15.37
N GLN A 101 22.91 -20.95 -15.23
CA GLN A 101 22.76 -19.52 -14.93
C GLN A 101 21.90 -18.80 -15.99
N GLN A 102 22.12 -19.06 -17.28
CA GLN A 102 21.36 -18.39 -18.35
C GLN A 102 19.84 -18.64 -18.24
N VAL A 103 19.44 -19.89 -17.95
CA VAL A 103 18.02 -20.22 -17.74
C VAL A 103 17.52 -19.61 -16.44
N PHE A 104 18.35 -19.56 -15.39
CA PHE A 104 18.03 -18.89 -14.14
C PHE A 104 17.70 -17.41 -14.38
N ASP A 105 18.59 -16.66 -15.04
CA ASP A 105 18.40 -15.25 -15.37
C ASP A 105 17.13 -15.04 -16.21
N SER A 106 16.87 -15.92 -17.18
CA SER A 106 15.66 -15.86 -18.00
C SER A 106 14.35 -16.10 -17.24
N ILE A 107 14.40 -16.87 -16.14
CA ILE A 107 13.24 -17.16 -15.32
C ILE A 107 12.88 -15.95 -14.44
N ILE A 108 13.89 -15.27 -13.90
CA ILE A 108 13.72 -14.18 -12.93
C ILE A 108 13.60 -12.80 -13.58
N ALA A 109 13.90 -12.68 -14.87
CA ALA A 109 13.80 -11.44 -15.63
C ALA A 109 12.43 -10.76 -15.50
N LEU A 110 12.47 -9.43 -15.45
CA LEU A 110 11.31 -8.53 -15.40
C LEU A 110 11.32 -7.62 -16.63
N ASP A 111 10.22 -6.92 -16.87
CA ASP A 111 10.14 -5.91 -17.93
C ASP A 111 10.87 -4.63 -17.50
N ASN A 112 11.76 -4.11 -18.34
CA ASN A 112 12.57 -2.91 -18.08
C ASN A 112 11.75 -1.62 -17.97
N GLN A 113 10.45 -1.63 -18.30
CA GLN A 113 9.54 -0.48 -18.14
C GLN A 113 8.70 -0.55 -16.85
N SER A 114 9.08 -1.42 -15.91
CA SER A 114 8.31 -1.60 -14.68
C SER A 114 8.77 -0.64 -13.59
N LEU A 115 7.81 -0.11 -12.82
CA LEU A 115 8.05 0.60 -11.57
C LEU A 115 7.96 -0.40 -10.43
N THR A 116 8.97 -0.43 -9.56
CA THR A 116 9.05 -1.39 -8.45
C THR A 116 9.01 -0.65 -7.11
N TYR A 117 8.18 -1.17 -6.21
CA TYR A 117 7.98 -0.67 -4.87
C TYR A 117 8.09 -1.82 -3.88
N ARG A 118 8.75 -1.60 -2.76
CA ARG A 118 8.67 -2.46 -1.59
C ARG A 118 7.79 -1.84 -0.52
N LEU A 119 7.16 -2.68 0.27
CA LEU A 119 6.44 -2.26 1.45
C LEU A 119 7.42 -1.97 2.60
N ASP A 120 7.44 -0.73 3.08
CA ASP A 120 8.16 -0.32 4.28
C ASP A 120 7.20 0.07 5.41
N ASN A 121 6.79 -0.93 6.17
CA ASN A 121 5.93 -0.75 7.32
C ASN A 121 6.58 0.05 8.46
N ALA A 122 7.88 0.33 8.43
CA ALA A 122 8.59 1.11 9.43
C ALA A 122 8.80 2.58 9.03
N SER A 123 8.30 3.00 7.86
CA SER A 123 8.59 4.33 7.28
C SER A 123 8.02 5.56 8.02
N TYR A 124 7.07 5.42 8.96
CA TYR A 124 6.45 6.59 9.59
C TYR A 124 7.21 7.08 10.82
N TYR A 125 7.07 8.39 11.09
CA TYR A 125 7.70 9.05 12.22
C TYR A 125 6.76 10.04 12.89
N THR A 126 6.94 10.25 14.19
CA THR A 126 6.34 11.36 14.95
C THR A 126 7.31 11.84 16.01
N SER A 127 7.50 13.16 16.14
CA SER A 127 8.39 13.77 17.14
C SER A 127 9.77 13.07 17.23
N ASN A 128 10.36 12.72 16.08
CA ASN A 128 11.63 11.99 15.91
C ASN A 128 11.65 10.51 16.34
N LYS A 129 10.49 9.91 16.64
CA LYS A 129 10.36 8.47 16.83
C LYS A 129 9.73 7.81 15.63
N GLN A 130 10.40 6.79 15.13
CA GLN A 130 9.84 5.88 14.15
C GLN A 130 8.59 5.24 14.76
N ILE A 131 7.53 5.11 13.97
CA ILE A 131 6.30 4.36 14.24
C ILE A 131 6.05 3.51 13.01
N GLY A 132 5.76 2.23 13.21
CA GLY A 132 5.36 1.39 12.09
C GLY A 132 3.86 1.12 12.01
N VAL A 133 3.48 0.48 10.91
CA VAL A 133 2.10 0.08 10.60
C VAL A 133 1.99 -1.40 10.30
N ASP A 134 0.86 -1.98 10.66
CA ASP A 134 0.50 -3.34 10.28
C ASP A 134 -0.36 -3.29 9.01
N PHE A 135 0.32 -3.13 7.87
CA PHE A 135 -0.27 -3.17 6.53
C PHE A 135 0.32 -4.34 5.75
N THR A 136 -0.50 -4.98 4.90
CA THR A 136 -0.05 -6.06 4.01
C THR A 136 -0.78 -5.99 2.67
N LEU A 137 -0.03 -6.19 1.58
CA LEU A 137 -0.56 -6.18 0.21
C LEU A 137 -1.22 -7.52 -0.13
N GLY A 138 -0.68 -8.62 0.37
CA GLY A 138 -1.14 -9.96 0.00
C GLY A 138 -2.58 -10.24 0.39
N SER A 139 -3.14 -9.54 1.38
CA SER A 139 -4.57 -9.64 1.71
C SER A 139 -5.50 -9.15 0.60
N PHE A 140 -4.95 -8.48 -0.42
CA PHE A 140 -5.66 -7.92 -1.57
C PHE A 140 -5.18 -8.51 -2.90
N ILE A 141 -4.28 -9.51 -2.88
CA ILE A 141 -3.70 -10.08 -4.10
C ILE A 141 -4.77 -10.65 -5.03
N GLU A 142 -5.86 -11.16 -4.46
CA GLU A 142 -7.00 -11.66 -5.23
C GLU A 142 -7.61 -10.60 -6.12
N ASN A 143 -7.84 -9.41 -5.55
CA ASN A 143 -8.41 -8.27 -6.24
C ASN A 143 -7.45 -7.74 -7.30
N LEU A 144 -6.16 -7.63 -6.96
CA LEU A 144 -5.12 -7.21 -7.90
C LEU A 144 -5.11 -8.13 -9.13
N ILE A 145 -4.99 -9.45 -8.93
CA ILE A 145 -5.02 -10.42 -10.03
C ILE A 145 -6.28 -10.27 -10.89
N ALA A 146 -7.45 -10.25 -10.25
CA ALA A 146 -8.72 -10.23 -10.96
C ALA A 146 -8.87 -8.96 -11.83
N VAL A 147 -8.52 -7.80 -11.28
CA VAL A 147 -8.63 -6.53 -12.01
C VAL A 147 -7.56 -6.42 -13.11
N SER A 148 -6.33 -6.86 -12.85
CA SER A 148 -5.26 -6.88 -13.86
C SER A 148 -5.62 -7.75 -15.06
N LEU A 149 -6.20 -8.94 -14.84
CA LEU A 149 -6.68 -9.81 -15.92
C LEU A 149 -7.81 -9.15 -16.73
N LYS A 150 -8.79 -8.53 -16.05
CA LYS A 150 -9.90 -7.81 -16.70
C LYS A 150 -9.41 -6.64 -17.55
N ARG A 151 -8.45 -5.87 -17.04
CA ARG A 151 -7.87 -4.68 -17.69
C ARG A 151 -6.73 -4.98 -18.65
N LYS A 152 -6.24 -6.22 -18.70
CA LYS A 152 -5.06 -6.65 -19.47
C LYS A 152 -3.78 -5.88 -19.09
N LEU A 153 -3.68 -5.46 -17.83
CA LEU A 153 -2.50 -4.79 -17.30
C LEU A 153 -1.50 -5.82 -16.76
N ASN A 154 -0.22 -5.54 -16.96
CA ASN A 154 0.85 -6.35 -16.40
C ASN A 154 1.16 -5.90 -14.97
N PHE A 155 1.43 -6.87 -14.10
CA PHE A 155 2.01 -6.62 -12.78
C PHE A 155 2.73 -7.86 -12.27
N SER A 156 3.58 -7.69 -11.27
CA SER A 156 4.04 -8.78 -10.44
C SER A 156 3.99 -8.38 -8.96
N TYR A 157 3.55 -9.31 -8.13
CA TYR A 157 3.61 -9.22 -6.69
C TYR A 157 4.48 -10.36 -6.18
N GLN A 158 5.41 -10.03 -5.29
CA GLN A 158 6.30 -10.98 -4.66
C GLN A 158 6.26 -10.80 -3.16
N PHE A 159 6.03 -11.89 -2.43
CA PHE A 159 6.24 -11.91 -0.99
C PHE A 159 7.36 -12.87 -0.64
N GLN A 160 8.14 -12.53 0.38
CA GLN A 160 9.30 -13.27 0.84
C GLN A 160 9.11 -13.56 2.33
N LEU A 161 9.12 -14.83 2.69
CA LEU A 161 8.93 -15.30 4.06
C LEU A 161 10.27 -15.75 4.64
N THR A 162 10.61 -15.20 5.79
CA THR A 162 11.74 -15.64 6.60
C THR A 162 11.23 -16.17 7.93
N PRO A 163 11.35 -17.49 8.22
CA PRO A 163 10.83 -18.07 9.45
C PRO A 163 11.64 -17.61 10.66
N TYR A 164 10.95 -17.28 11.76
CA TYR A 164 11.62 -16.97 13.02
C TYR A 164 11.97 -18.23 13.81
N SER A 165 13.18 -18.28 14.36
CA SER A 165 13.53 -19.22 15.42
C SER A 165 12.85 -18.84 16.74
N ARG A 166 12.71 -19.84 17.64
CA ARG A 166 12.13 -19.62 18.98
C ARG A 166 12.88 -18.57 19.82
N ILE A 167 14.19 -18.43 19.61
CA ILE A 167 15.03 -17.47 20.34
C ILE A 167 14.74 -16.06 19.84
N GLU A 168 14.72 -15.86 18.52
CA GLU A 168 14.43 -14.57 17.89
C GLU A 168 13.06 -14.03 18.30
N LYS A 169 12.02 -14.89 18.31
CA LYS A 169 10.67 -14.48 18.75
C LYS A 169 10.68 -13.85 20.16
N LYS A 170 11.42 -14.45 21.10
CA LYS A 170 11.50 -13.94 22.49
C LYS A 170 12.27 -12.63 22.58
N GLU A 171 13.36 -12.50 21.84
CA GLU A 171 14.17 -11.28 21.85
C GLU A 171 13.42 -10.11 21.21
N LEU A 172 12.73 -10.37 20.09
CA LEU A 172 11.89 -9.40 19.40
C LEU A 172 10.75 -8.93 20.28
N GLU A 173 10.04 -9.84 20.95
CA GLU A 173 8.99 -9.49 21.91
C GLU A 173 9.53 -8.60 23.04
N ARG A 174 10.69 -8.95 23.61
CA ARG A 174 11.32 -8.16 24.68
C ARG A 174 11.67 -6.75 24.20
N TYR A 175 12.23 -6.62 22.99
CA TYR A 175 12.56 -5.32 22.41
C TYR A 175 11.28 -4.51 22.15
N ALA A 176 10.28 -5.12 21.55
CA ALA A 176 9.02 -4.47 21.21
C ALA A 176 8.29 -3.93 22.45
N ARG A 177 8.28 -4.68 23.56
CA ARG A 177 7.73 -4.20 24.84
C ARG A 177 8.47 -2.96 25.36
N LYS A 178 9.81 -2.93 25.26
CA LYS A 178 10.60 -1.74 25.65
C LYS A 178 10.34 -0.56 24.72
N TYR A 179 10.24 -0.82 23.43
CA TYR A 179 9.96 0.20 22.43
C TYR A 179 8.56 0.82 22.65
N MET A 180 7.53 0.02 22.95
CA MET A 180 6.19 0.52 23.31
C MET A 180 6.20 1.44 24.53
N LEU A 181 6.87 1.05 25.62
CA LEU A 181 7.04 1.90 26.80
C LEU A 181 7.67 3.25 26.43
N SER A 182 8.66 3.23 25.53
CA SER A 182 9.28 4.47 25.08
C SER A 182 8.33 5.37 24.27
N LEU A 183 7.35 4.83 23.55
CA LEU A 183 6.39 5.64 22.79
C LEU A 183 5.43 6.39 23.71
N GLU A 184 5.01 5.78 24.82
CA GLU A 184 4.09 6.40 25.79
C GLU A 184 4.61 7.70 26.38
N ASP A 185 5.92 7.75 26.64
CA ASP A 185 6.56 8.88 27.31
C ASP A 185 6.81 10.09 26.38
N GLU A 186 6.83 9.88 25.05
CA GLU A 186 7.33 10.88 24.09
C GLU A 186 6.33 11.28 23.00
N VAL A 187 5.28 10.49 22.78
CA VAL A 187 4.37 10.66 21.64
C VAL A 187 2.92 10.72 22.10
N TYR A 188 2.27 11.85 21.84
CA TYR A 188 0.81 11.91 21.91
C TYR A 188 0.20 11.10 20.75
N MET A 189 -0.46 10.00 21.08
CA MET A 189 -1.06 9.08 20.11
C MET A 189 -2.56 8.90 20.37
N PRO A 190 -3.43 8.94 19.34
CA PRO A 190 -4.84 8.62 19.51
C PRO A 190 -5.04 7.21 20.09
N SER A 191 -5.97 7.04 21.03
CA SER A 191 -6.17 5.77 21.76
C SER A 191 -6.38 4.57 20.83
N LYS A 192 -7.09 4.74 19.71
CA LYS A 192 -7.31 3.66 18.73
C LYS A 192 -6.03 3.23 18.01
N LEU A 193 -5.15 4.17 17.66
CA LEU A 193 -3.87 3.84 17.06
C LEU A 193 -2.99 3.12 18.07
N HIS A 194 -2.98 3.63 19.30
CA HIS A 194 -2.26 3.03 20.41
C HIS A 194 -2.69 1.57 20.65
N GLU A 195 -3.98 1.31 20.76
CA GLU A 195 -4.54 -0.06 20.86
C GLU A 195 -4.12 -0.97 19.70
N LYS A 196 -4.11 -0.45 18.47
CA LYS A 196 -3.69 -1.20 17.27
C LYS A 196 -2.20 -1.57 17.33
N LEU A 197 -1.31 -0.63 17.67
CA LEU A 197 0.13 -0.91 17.82
C LEU A 197 0.40 -1.89 18.97
N TYR A 198 -0.30 -1.73 20.08
CA TYR A 198 -0.23 -2.65 21.21
C TYR A 198 -0.66 -4.06 20.84
N SER A 199 -1.69 -4.19 20.02
CA SER A 199 -2.14 -5.49 19.50
C SER A 199 -1.06 -6.16 18.66
N VAL A 200 -0.36 -5.42 17.79
CA VAL A 200 0.76 -5.96 17.00
C VAL A 200 1.86 -6.47 17.92
N VAL A 201 2.32 -5.63 18.85
CA VAL A 201 3.44 -5.96 19.76
C VAL A 201 3.13 -7.11 20.70
N ASN A 202 1.95 -7.14 21.31
CA ASN A 202 1.56 -8.22 22.24
C ASN A 202 1.41 -9.58 21.54
N ASN A 203 1.25 -9.58 20.22
CA ASN A 203 1.06 -10.77 19.42
C ASN A 203 2.33 -11.25 18.71
N LEU A 204 3.48 -10.57 18.88
CA LEU A 204 4.75 -10.90 18.22
C LEU A 204 5.27 -12.31 18.52
N SER A 205 5.07 -12.80 19.74
CA SER A 205 5.48 -14.16 20.13
C SER A 205 4.73 -15.25 19.35
N ASN A 206 3.57 -14.92 18.79
CA ASN A 206 2.75 -15.77 17.96
C ASN A 206 2.97 -15.53 16.46
N MET A 207 3.89 -14.64 16.06
CA MET A 207 4.22 -14.42 14.65
C MET A 207 5.21 -15.49 14.20
N ASP A 208 5.08 -15.93 12.95
CA ASP A 208 5.82 -17.08 12.42
C ASP A 208 6.91 -16.64 11.46
N TYR A 209 6.64 -15.57 10.71
CA TYR A 209 7.48 -15.10 9.63
C TYR A 209 7.73 -13.60 9.76
N PHE A 210 8.91 -13.18 9.35
CA PHE A 210 9.09 -11.87 8.75
C PHE A 210 8.66 -11.95 7.28
N ILE A 211 7.92 -10.95 6.81
CA ILE A 211 7.45 -10.85 5.44
C ILE A 211 7.98 -9.57 4.79
N ASP A 212 8.65 -9.72 3.65
CA ASP A 212 8.85 -8.60 2.71
C ASP A 212 7.84 -8.73 1.59
N GLU A 213 7.21 -7.60 1.23
CA GLU A 213 6.26 -7.53 0.13
C GLU A 213 6.76 -6.53 -0.90
N ILE A 214 6.89 -6.99 -2.14
CA ILE A 214 7.37 -6.21 -3.26
C ILE A 214 6.33 -6.28 -4.37
N PHE A 215 6.10 -5.13 -4.98
CA PHE A 215 5.08 -4.94 -6.00
C PHE A 215 5.70 -4.19 -7.18
N THR A 216 5.42 -4.67 -8.38
CA THR A 216 5.91 -4.04 -9.61
C THR A 216 4.83 -4.06 -10.67
N PHE A 217 4.77 -3.02 -11.48
CA PHE A 217 3.80 -2.89 -12.56
C PHE A 217 4.40 -2.11 -13.72
N THR A 218 3.87 -2.36 -14.92
CA THR A 218 4.27 -1.58 -16.09
C THR A 218 3.74 -0.17 -16.01
N LYS A 219 4.47 0.78 -16.59
CA LYS A 219 4.08 2.20 -16.65
C LYS A 219 2.64 2.44 -17.14
N GLU A 220 2.13 1.62 -18.04
CA GLU A 220 0.73 1.69 -18.51
C GLU A 220 -0.32 1.53 -17.39
N GLY A 221 0.01 0.78 -16.33
CA GLY A 221 -0.88 0.54 -15.19
C GLY A 221 -0.65 1.47 -14.00
N GLU A 222 0.29 2.41 -14.08
CA GLU A 222 0.78 3.21 -12.96
C GLU A 222 -0.34 3.92 -12.21
N GLU A 223 -1.08 4.79 -12.90
CA GLU A 223 -2.19 5.54 -12.31
C GLU A 223 -3.23 4.62 -11.65
N PHE A 224 -3.54 3.49 -12.30
CA PHE A 224 -4.52 2.54 -11.79
C PHE A 224 -4.04 1.88 -10.49
N TYR A 225 -2.83 1.31 -10.48
CA TYR A 225 -2.34 0.58 -9.32
C TYR A 225 -2.05 1.49 -8.14
N GLU A 226 -1.51 2.69 -8.37
CA GLU A 226 -1.31 3.67 -7.30
C GLU A 226 -2.64 4.05 -6.63
N ASN A 227 -3.66 4.38 -7.43
CA ASN A 227 -4.97 4.71 -6.90
C ASN A 227 -5.62 3.53 -6.17
N PHE A 228 -5.51 2.30 -6.71
CA PHE A 228 -6.00 1.09 -6.06
C PHE A 228 -5.35 0.87 -4.69
N LEU A 229 -4.02 0.98 -4.61
CA LEU A 229 -3.27 0.80 -3.37
C LEU A 229 -3.60 1.90 -2.35
N LEU A 230 -3.70 3.15 -2.80
CA LEU A 230 -4.11 4.27 -1.95
C LEU A 230 -5.49 4.04 -1.34
N ASP A 231 -6.46 3.56 -2.13
CA ASP A 231 -7.81 3.27 -1.65
C ASP A 231 -7.79 2.15 -0.60
N GLU A 232 -7.11 1.03 -0.87
CA GLU A 232 -7.02 -0.08 0.09
C GLU A 232 -6.30 0.30 1.39
N PHE A 233 -5.27 1.15 1.30
CA PHE A 233 -4.60 1.71 2.46
C PHE A 233 -5.51 2.67 3.24
N ALA A 234 -6.21 3.55 2.54
CA ALA A 234 -7.14 4.49 3.13
C ALA A 234 -8.24 3.76 3.92
N LEU A 235 -8.78 2.68 3.35
CA LEU A 235 -9.84 1.90 4.00
C LEU A 235 -9.39 1.26 5.33
N LYS A 236 -8.11 0.93 5.47
CA LYS A 236 -7.60 0.25 6.67
C LYS A 236 -7.02 1.21 7.69
N LEU A 237 -6.17 2.14 7.27
CA LEU A 237 -5.18 2.76 8.16
C LEU A 237 -5.28 4.27 8.30
N THR A 238 -5.86 4.99 7.32
CA THR A 238 -5.92 6.46 7.41
C THR A 238 -6.76 6.98 8.58
N GLN A 239 -7.77 6.21 9.02
CA GLN A 239 -8.53 6.50 10.24
C GLN A 239 -7.67 6.55 11.52
N PHE A 240 -6.44 6.01 11.48
CA PHE A 240 -5.49 6.04 12.58
C PHE A 240 -4.45 7.16 12.44
N GLY A 241 -4.54 8.00 11.41
CA GLY A 241 -3.66 9.15 11.21
C GLY A 241 -2.46 8.89 10.30
N PHE A 242 -2.41 7.76 9.59
CA PHE A 242 -1.42 7.52 8.55
C PHE A 242 -1.86 8.14 7.23
N GLU A 243 -0.95 8.84 6.57
CA GLU A 243 -1.32 9.74 5.48
C GLU A 243 -0.83 9.31 4.10
N GLU A 244 0.32 8.65 4.06
CA GLU A 244 0.98 8.21 2.84
C GLU A 244 0.99 6.69 2.78
N LEU A 245 1.17 6.12 1.60
CA LEU A 245 1.40 4.68 1.46
C LEU A 245 2.78 4.34 2.04
N PRO A 246 2.92 3.23 2.78
CA PRO A 246 4.21 2.75 3.26
C PRO A 246 4.95 2.02 2.12
N LEU A 247 5.11 2.69 0.98
CA LEU A 247 5.78 2.16 -0.20
C LEU A 247 7.07 2.93 -0.44
N GLU A 248 8.12 2.20 -0.74
CA GLU A 248 9.43 2.76 -1.05
C GLU A 248 9.89 2.24 -2.41
N SER A 249 10.37 3.17 -3.24
CA SER A 249 10.91 2.87 -4.57
C SER A 249 12.40 3.19 -4.55
N ASP A 250 13.22 2.15 -4.51
CA ASP A 250 14.67 2.22 -4.40
C ASP A 250 15.35 1.04 -5.13
N ASP A 251 16.67 1.12 -5.31
CA ASP A 251 17.49 0.06 -5.92
C ASP A 251 17.30 -1.29 -5.18
N LEU A 252 17.10 -1.22 -3.87
CA LEU A 252 16.84 -2.40 -3.04
C LEU A 252 15.54 -3.10 -3.44
N ALA A 253 14.45 -2.37 -3.69
CA ALA A 253 13.19 -2.97 -4.14
C ALA A 253 13.36 -3.74 -5.45
N GLU A 254 14.14 -3.19 -6.40
CA GLU A 254 14.47 -3.87 -7.65
C GLU A 254 15.30 -5.13 -7.43
N ASP A 255 16.34 -5.06 -6.60
CA ASP A 255 17.21 -6.19 -6.26
C ASP A 255 16.44 -7.31 -5.54
N LEU A 256 15.61 -6.97 -4.56
CA LEU A 256 14.76 -7.94 -3.86
C LEU A 256 13.74 -8.57 -4.82
N MET A 257 13.14 -7.76 -5.70
CA MET A 257 12.22 -8.26 -6.72
C MET A 257 12.93 -9.25 -7.64
N TYR A 258 14.09 -8.88 -8.18
CA TYR A 258 14.86 -9.70 -9.12
C TYR A 258 15.37 -10.99 -8.48
N THR A 259 16.03 -10.89 -7.32
CA THR A 259 16.72 -12.01 -6.66
C THR A 259 15.81 -12.91 -5.84
N GLY A 260 14.66 -12.41 -5.37
CA GLY A 260 13.79 -13.16 -4.45
C GLY A 260 14.38 -13.39 -3.06
N LEU A 261 15.47 -12.69 -2.70
CA LEU A 261 16.06 -12.72 -1.35
C LEU A 261 15.31 -11.76 -0.42
N SER A 262 15.21 -12.10 0.87
CA SER A 262 14.63 -11.21 1.90
C SER A 262 15.65 -10.26 2.50
N ARG A 263 15.17 -9.14 3.05
CA ARG A 263 15.99 -8.15 3.76
C ARG A 263 16.75 -8.76 4.95
N ILE A 264 16.16 -9.74 5.66
CA ILE A 264 16.85 -10.49 6.72
C ILE A 264 18.06 -11.27 6.18
N LEU A 265 18.00 -11.80 4.95
CA LEU A 265 19.10 -12.59 4.41
C LEU A 265 20.33 -11.75 4.08
N ILE A 266 20.11 -10.50 3.64
CA ILE A 266 21.14 -9.54 3.26
C ILE A 266 21.53 -8.57 4.39
N ASP A 267 21.02 -8.82 5.61
CA ASP A 267 21.26 -8.03 6.82
C ASP A 267 20.83 -6.55 6.71
N ASP A 268 19.82 -6.25 5.89
CA ASP A 268 19.31 -4.89 5.65
C ASP A 268 17.93 -4.67 6.31
N VAL A 269 17.87 -4.82 7.63
CA VAL A 269 16.60 -4.80 8.36
C VAL A 269 16.80 -4.29 9.79
N THR A 270 15.94 -3.36 10.22
CA THR A 270 15.94 -2.88 11.60
C THR A 270 15.10 -3.78 12.51
N VAL A 271 15.16 -3.55 13.83
CA VAL A 271 14.26 -4.25 14.75
C VAL A 271 12.81 -3.78 14.59
N ILE A 272 12.60 -2.53 14.16
CA ILE A 272 11.27 -1.97 13.92
C ILE A 272 10.63 -2.61 12.70
N ASP A 273 11.40 -2.80 11.61
CA ASP A 273 10.97 -3.59 10.45
C ASP A 273 10.48 -4.98 10.87
N LYS A 274 11.28 -5.67 11.69
CA LYS A 274 10.93 -7.00 12.20
C LYS A 274 9.63 -6.97 13.00
N ILE A 275 9.36 -5.93 13.77
CA ILE A 275 8.10 -5.82 14.53
C ILE A 275 6.90 -5.66 13.60
N PHE A 276 6.96 -4.70 12.68
CA PHE A 276 5.79 -4.28 11.90
C PHE A 276 5.60 -5.05 10.60
N SER A 277 6.62 -5.79 10.17
CA SER A 277 6.55 -6.73 9.03
C SER A 277 6.56 -8.18 9.50
N SER A 278 6.07 -8.44 10.72
CA SER A 278 5.86 -9.78 11.23
C SER A 278 4.44 -10.27 10.94
N ILE A 279 4.32 -11.50 10.46
CA ILE A 279 3.03 -12.10 10.10
C ILE A 279 2.88 -13.52 10.67
N ARG A 280 1.64 -13.90 10.97
CA ARG A 280 1.28 -15.28 11.35
C ARG A 280 1.06 -16.13 10.11
N GLU A 281 1.32 -17.43 10.22
CA GLU A 281 0.95 -18.40 9.18
C GLU A 281 -0.56 -18.32 8.88
N GLU A 282 -1.40 -18.13 9.90
CA GLU A 282 -2.85 -18.01 9.74
C GLU A 282 -3.26 -16.79 8.91
N SER A 283 -2.51 -15.69 9.01
CA SER A 283 -2.77 -14.47 8.22
C SER A 283 -2.48 -14.69 6.75
N LEU A 284 -1.54 -15.59 6.40
CA LEU A 284 -1.26 -15.96 5.00
C LEU A 284 -2.45 -16.68 4.36
N LYS A 285 -3.38 -17.27 5.13
CA LYS A 285 -4.65 -17.78 4.59
C LYS A 285 -5.52 -16.68 4.00
N SER A 286 -5.32 -15.41 4.36
CA SER A 286 -5.98 -14.28 3.71
C SER A 286 -5.45 -14.02 2.30
N PHE A 287 -4.29 -14.57 1.95
CA PHE A 287 -3.73 -14.50 0.60
C PHE A 287 -4.27 -15.66 -0.27
N SER A 288 -4.89 -16.68 0.36
CA SER A 288 -5.46 -17.82 -0.33
C SER A 288 -6.78 -17.47 -1.01
N PHE A 289 -6.77 -17.61 -2.34
CA PHE A 289 -7.90 -17.44 -3.24
C PHE A 289 -9.08 -18.34 -2.87
N LYS A 290 -10.25 -17.76 -2.65
CA LYS A 290 -11.47 -18.56 -2.50
C LYS A 290 -12.12 -18.75 -3.86
N GLU A 291 -12.55 -19.97 -4.20
CA GLU A 291 -13.34 -20.29 -5.42
C GLU A 291 -14.72 -19.60 -5.50
N LYS A 292 -15.01 -18.67 -4.58
CA LYS A 292 -16.22 -17.86 -4.70
C LYS A 292 -16.13 -17.05 -6.00
N GLU A 293 -17.27 -16.79 -6.63
CA GLU A 293 -17.36 -15.70 -7.60
C GLU A 293 -16.74 -14.48 -6.92
N ILE A 294 -15.53 -14.12 -7.37
CA ILE A 294 -14.87 -12.92 -6.91
C ILE A 294 -15.82 -11.83 -7.34
N THR A 295 -16.56 -11.26 -6.38
CA THR A 295 -17.23 -9.99 -6.61
C THR A 295 -16.11 -8.99 -6.75
N ILE A 296 -15.62 -8.86 -7.99
CA ILE A 296 -14.75 -7.77 -8.39
C ILE A 296 -15.58 -6.55 -8.02
N LYS A 297 -15.22 -5.84 -6.93
CA LYS A 297 -15.56 -4.43 -6.84
C LYS A 297 -15.03 -3.90 -8.15
N GLU A 298 -15.91 -3.54 -9.07
CA GLU A 298 -15.44 -2.91 -10.27
C GLU A 298 -14.65 -1.71 -9.78
N TYR A 299 -13.32 -1.81 -9.86
CA TYR A 299 -12.49 -0.65 -9.99
C TYR A 299 -12.81 -0.17 -11.40
N GLN A 300 -14.01 0.40 -11.53
CA GLN A 300 -14.24 1.47 -12.44
C GLN A 300 -13.08 2.41 -12.02
N ASP A 301 -12.15 2.73 -12.93
CA ASP A 301 -12.23 4.08 -13.48
C ASP A 301 -13.70 4.49 -13.46
N ASN A 302 -14.17 4.86 -12.28
CA ASN A 302 -15.23 5.81 -12.21
C ASN A 302 -14.51 6.94 -12.94
N ASP A 303 -14.83 7.06 -14.23
CA ASP A 303 -15.19 8.36 -14.73
C ASP A 303 -16.06 8.89 -13.60
N TYR A 304 -15.43 9.67 -12.70
CA TYR A 304 -16.09 10.25 -11.56
C TYR A 304 -16.96 11.29 -12.22
N SER A 305 -18.03 10.82 -12.86
CA SER A 305 -18.78 11.51 -13.88
C SER A 305 -19.33 12.69 -13.12
N LYS A 306 -18.72 13.85 -13.32
CA LYS A 306 -18.84 15.04 -12.47
C LYS A 306 -20.17 15.05 -11.71
N GLN A 307 -20.17 14.50 -10.50
CA GLN A 307 -21.41 14.32 -9.72
C GLN A 307 -21.67 15.57 -8.92
N TYR A 308 -20.58 16.23 -8.54
CA TYR A 308 -20.55 17.49 -7.83
C TYR A 308 -19.84 18.52 -8.70
N ASP A 309 -20.32 19.74 -8.63
CA ASP A 309 -19.61 20.86 -9.22
C ASP A 309 -18.50 21.32 -8.28
N VAL A 310 -18.74 21.27 -6.97
CA VAL A 310 -17.87 21.89 -5.97
C VAL A 310 -17.60 20.95 -4.79
N PHE A 311 -16.33 20.77 -4.46
CA PHE A 311 -15.88 20.21 -3.19
C PHE A 311 -15.55 21.35 -2.21
N ILE A 312 -16.04 21.30 -0.98
CA ILE A 312 -15.75 22.33 0.05
C ILE A 312 -14.87 21.71 1.14
N SER A 313 -13.60 22.10 1.17
CA SER A 313 -12.63 21.74 2.20
C SER A 313 -12.58 22.81 3.28
N TYR A 314 -12.72 22.42 4.54
CA TYR A 314 -12.77 23.34 5.67
C TYR A 314 -12.36 22.65 6.98
N SER A 315 -11.95 23.43 7.98
CA SER A 315 -11.77 22.91 9.34
C SER A 315 -13.12 22.74 10.02
N THR A 316 -13.33 21.69 10.82
CA THR A 316 -14.62 21.47 11.53
C THR A 316 -15.09 22.65 12.39
N VAL A 317 -14.16 23.51 12.83
CA VAL A 317 -14.49 24.76 13.55
C VAL A 317 -15.27 25.74 12.67
N ASN A 318 -15.10 25.68 11.35
CA ASN A 318 -15.71 26.54 10.33
C ASN A 318 -16.93 25.89 9.64
N THR A 319 -17.66 25.02 10.35
CA THR A 319 -18.84 24.34 9.79
C THR A 319 -19.93 25.32 9.36
N ILE A 320 -20.12 26.41 10.11
CA ILE A 320 -21.14 27.41 9.81
C ILE A 320 -20.83 28.11 8.47
N GLU A 321 -19.56 28.45 8.23
CA GLU A 321 -19.11 29.06 6.97
C GLU A 321 -19.23 28.09 5.80
N ALA A 322 -18.88 26.80 6.00
CA ALA A 322 -19.02 25.76 4.98
C ALA A 322 -20.49 25.51 4.60
N GLU A 323 -21.38 25.43 5.58
CA GLU A 323 -22.83 25.30 5.37
C GLU A 323 -23.40 26.49 4.58
N LYS A 324 -22.97 27.71 4.91
CA LYS A 324 -23.37 28.93 4.18
C LYS A 324 -22.90 28.93 2.73
N VAL A 325 -21.62 28.63 2.48
CA VAL A 325 -21.07 28.53 1.11
C VAL A 325 -21.83 27.49 0.32
N CYS A 326 -22.06 26.33 0.93
CA CYS A 326 -22.83 25.25 0.32
C CYS A 326 -24.24 25.70 -0.06
N PHE A 327 -24.96 26.32 0.88
CA PHE A 327 -26.33 26.81 0.68
C PHE A 327 -26.41 27.83 -0.46
N GLU A 328 -25.50 28.81 -0.49
CA GLU A 328 -25.48 29.83 -1.54
C GLU A 328 -25.15 29.25 -2.92
N LEU A 329 -24.23 28.29 -3.00
CA LEU A 329 -23.88 27.63 -4.27
C LEU A 329 -25.01 26.71 -4.77
N GLU A 330 -25.66 25.97 -3.87
CA GLU A 330 -26.77 25.10 -4.22
C GLU A 330 -28.01 25.90 -4.68
N ASN A 331 -28.26 27.08 -4.11
CA ASN A 331 -29.31 27.99 -4.59
C ASN A 331 -29.08 28.49 -6.02
N GLU A 332 -27.82 28.55 -6.47
CA GLU A 332 -27.43 28.91 -7.84
C GLU A 332 -27.36 27.68 -8.77
N GLY A 333 -27.71 26.49 -8.27
CA GLY A 333 -27.78 25.25 -9.03
C GLY A 333 -26.48 24.44 -9.09
N TYR A 334 -25.44 24.80 -8.33
CA TYR A 334 -24.25 23.95 -8.19
C TYR A 334 -24.52 22.77 -7.26
N LYS A 335 -23.96 21.60 -7.56
CA LYS A 335 -23.97 20.45 -6.65
C LYS A 335 -22.74 20.48 -5.76
N CYS A 336 -22.91 20.67 -4.47
CA CYS A 336 -21.82 20.75 -3.51
C CYS A 336 -21.60 19.42 -2.78
N TRP A 337 -20.36 19.17 -2.39
CA TRP A 337 -19.98 18.06 -1.51
C TRP A 337 -19.19 18.61 -0.32
N TYR A 338 -19.55 18.24 0.91
CA TYR A 338 -18.73 18.46 2.11
C TYR A 338 -18.98 17.42 3.21
N ALA A 339 -17.97 17.19 4.05
CA ALA A 339 -18.06 16.31 5.22
C ALA A 339 -18.54 17.11 6.45
N PRO A 340 -19.42 16.58 7.33
CA PRO A 340 -19.90 15.20 7.35
C PRO A 340 -21.21 14.96 6.58
N ARG A 341 -21.85 16.00 6.01
CA ARG A 341 -23.19 15.90 5.39
C ARG A 341 -23.27 14.78 4.34
N ASP A 342 -22.26 14.71 3.48
CA ASP A 342 -22.26 13.81 2.33
C ASP A 342 -21.54 12.47 2.60
N ILE A 343 -21.33 12.14 3.89
CA ILE A 343 -20.79 10.86 4.35
C ILE A 343 -21.91 10.09 5.05
N LEU A 344 -22.33 8.95 4.48
CA LEU A 344 -23.37 8.11 5.09
C LEU A 344 -22.86 7.47 6.38
N ALA A 345 -23.74 7.34 7.38
CA ALA A 345 -23.45 6.61 8.61
C ALA A 345 -22.97 5.19 8.28
N SER A 346 -21.84 4.77 8.88
CA SER A 346 -21.05 3.54 8.63
C SER A 346 -19.99 3.59 7.51
N GLN A 347 -19.90 4.67 6.73
CA GLN A 347 -18.84 4.81 5.73
C GLN A 347 -17.52 5.30 6.35
N GLN A 348 -16.42 4.94 5.71
CA GLN A 348 -15.08 5.35 6.12
C GLN A 348 -14.78 6.74 5.56
N TYR A 349 -14.64 7.71 6.46
CA TYR A 349 -14.46 9.13 6.15
C TYR A 349 -13.44 9.41 5.03
N PRO A 350 -12.21 8.84 5.07
CA PRO A 350 -11.18 9.19 4.09
C PRO A 350 -11.49 8.72 2.66
N ALA A 351 -12.12 7.56 2.51
CA ALA A 351 -12.48 7.03 1.19
C ALA A 351 -13.61 7.84 0.54
N GLU A 352 -14.59 8.31 1.33
CA GLU A 352 -15.67 9.16 0.81
C GLU A 352 -15.19 10.58 0.49
N ILE A 353 -14.28 11.14 1.29
CA ILE A 353 -13.60 12.40 0.99
C ILE A 353 -12.87 12.31 -0.36
N MET A 354 -12.13 11.22 -0.60
CA MET A 354 -11.44 11.03 -1.88
C MET A 354 -12.38 10.93 -3.07
N LYS A 355 -13.51 10.23 -2.91
CA LYS A 355 -14.54 10.20 -3.94
C LYS A 355 -15.13 11.59 -4.19
N GLY A 356 -15.40 12.35 -3.13
CA GLY A 356 -15.90 13.72 -3.23
C GLY A 356 -14.97 14.62 -4.04
N ILE A 357 -13.66 14.60 -3.75
CA ILE A 357 -12.66 15.42 -4.48
C ILE A 357 -12.60 14.99 -5.94
N LYS A 358 -12.49 13.69 -6.22
CA LYS A 358 -12.39 13.18 -7.59
C LYS A 358 -13.64 13.53 -8.40
N ALA A 359 -14.83 13.44 -7.80
CA ALA A 359 -16.13 13.74 -8.41
C ALA A 359 -16.49 15.23 -8.54
N SER A 360 -15.60 16.14 -8.12
CA SER A 360 -15.84 17.59 -8.16
C SER A 360 -15.07 18.31 -9.28
N THR A 361 -15.73 19.34 -9.83
CA THR A 361 -15.19 20.46 -10.62
C THR A 361 -14.12 21.27 -9.93
N TYR A 362 -14.65 22.10 -9.04
CA TYR A 362 -13.95 23.12 -8.32
C TYR A 362 -13.67 22.62 -6.91
N PHE A 363 -12.55 23.05 -6.35
CA PHE A 363 -12.17 22.76 -4.98
C PHE A 363 -12.13 24.09 -4.23
N ILE A 364 -13.10 24.33 -3.36
CA ILE A 364 -13.13 25.50 -2.49
C ILE A 364 -12.38 25.17 -1.20
N LEU A 365 -11.38 25.95 -0.88
CA LEU A 365 -10.66 25.88 0.38
C LEU A 365 -11.11 27.03 1.28
N LEU A 366 -11.80 26.73 2.39
CA LEU A 366 -12.05 27.70 3.45
C LEU A 366 -10.83 27.78 4.36
N HIS A 367 -9.95 28.72 4.04
CA HIS A 367 -8.71 28.93 4.76
C HIS A 367 -8.94 29.70 6.06
N SER A 368 -8.54 29.11 7.18
CA SER A 368 -8.50 29.72 8.50
C SER A 368 -7.28 29.22 9.26
N LYS A 369 -6.93 29.85 10.38
CA LYS A 369 -5.90 29.34 11.32
C LYS A 369 -6.07 27.85 11.64
N ASN A 370 -7.32 27.39 11.76
CA ASN A 370 -7.63 26.01 12.10
C ASN A 370 -7.52 25.06 10.91
N SER A 371 -7.69 25.55 9.68
CA SER A 371 -7.46 24.75 8.48
C SER A 371 -5.96 24.61 8.18
N THR A 372 -5.17 25.66 8.44
CA THR A 372 -3.71 25.68 8.24
C THR A 372 -3.00 24.59 9.05
N VAL A 373 -3.48 24.32 10.27
CA VAL A 373 -2.93 23.27 11.15
C VAL A 373 -3.64 21.92 11.01
N SER A 374 -4.69 21.85 10.20
CA SER A 374 -5.44 20.62 9.97
C SER A 374 -4.75 19.78 8.90
N LYS A 375 -4.17 18.65 9.30
CA LYS A 375 -3.55 17.71 8.37
C LYS A 375 -4.54 17.17 7.33
N TYR A 376 -5.81 17.00 7.71
CA TYR A 376 -6.86 16.59 6.78
C TYR A 376 -7.04 17.61 5.64
N VAL A 377 -7.14 18.90 5.97
CA VAL A 377 -7.31 19.95 4.96
C VAL A 377 -6.07 20.05 4.07
N VAL A 378 -4.86 19.99 4.64
CA VAL A 378 -3.61 19.97 3.86
C VAL A 378 -3.62 18.83 2.84
N ARG A 379 -3.94 17.60 3.26
CA ARG A 379 -4.00 16.44 2.35
C ARG A 379 -5.05 16.58 1.26
N GLU A 380 -6.24 17.06 1.61
CA GLU A 380 -7.31 17.29 0.64
C GLU A 380 -6.87 18.27 -0.46
N VAL A 381 -6.21 19.36 -0.06
CA VAL A 381 -5.68 20.38 -0.99
C VAL A 381 -4.54 19.79 -1.84
N THR A 382 -3.57 19.10 -1.24
CA THR A 382 -2.48 18.43 -1.97
C THR A 382 -3.04 17.43 -2.99
N LYS A 383 -4.09 16.68 -2.62
CA LYS A 383 -4.72 15.76 -3.57
C LYS A 383 -5.46 16.51 -4.68
N ALA A 384 -6.19 17.56 -4.36
CA ALA A 384 -6.85 18.40 -5.36
C ALA A 384 -5.86 18.96 -6.38
N LEU A 385 -4.68 19.39 -5.94
CA LEU A 385 -3.59 19.80 -6.83
C LEU A 385 -3.09 18.67 -7.72
N SER A 386 -2.83 17.49 -7.15
CA SER A 386 -2.38 16.32 -7.93
C SER A 386 -3.38 15.86 -8.99
N LEU A 387 -4.65 16.18 -8.78
CA LEU A 387 -5.76 15.90 -9.70
C LEU A 387 -6.08 17.10 -10.61
N GLU A 388 -5.21 18.12 -10.64
CA GLU A 388 -5.34 19.35 -11.42
C GLU A 388 -6.70 20.06 -11.25
N LYS A 389 -7.29 19.97 -10.04
CA LYS A 389 -8.55 20.64 -9.73
C LYS A 389 -8.35 22.15 -9.69
N ILE A 390 -9.38 22.90 -10.10
CA ILE A 390 -9.37 24.36 -9.96
C ILE A 390 -9.63 24.70 -8.48
N ILE A 391 -8.58 25.14 -7.79
CA ILE A 391 -8.64 25.49 -6.37
C ILE A 391 -9.01 26.96 -6.22
N ILE A 392 -10.04 27.23 -5.41
CA ILE A 392 -10.54 28.58 -5.09
C ILE A 392 -10.43 28.78 -3.58
N PRO A 393 -9.37 29.45 -3.10
CA PRO A 393 -9.21 29.76 -1.69
C PRO A 393 -10.13 30.90 -1.26
N ILE A 394 -10.80 30.74 -0.11
CA ILE A 394 -11.55 31.77 0.59
C ILE A 394 -10.90 31.95 1.96
N LEU A 395 -10.32 33.13 2.20
CA LEU A 395 -9.71 33.45 3.49
C LEU A 395 -10.79 33.89 4.49
N LEU A 396 -10.94 33.14 5.58
CA LEU A 396 -11.85 33.46 6.69
C LEU A 396 -11.19 34.34 7.76
N ASP A 397 -9.87 34.27 7.88
CA ASP A 397 -9.09 35.05 8.84
C ASP A 397 -7.73 35.47 8.24
N THR A 398 -6.98 36.27 9.01
CA THR A 398 -5.66 36.78 8.63
C THR A 398 -4.52 35.86 9.08
N ALA A 399 -4.79 34.57 9.29
CA ALA A 399 -3.76 33.64 9.74
C ALA A 399 -2.63 33.52 8.69
N PRO A 400 -1.37 33.44 9.13
CA PRO A 400 -0.25 33.20 8.22
C PRO A 400 -0.42 31.84 7.55
N LEU A 401 -0.03 31.77 6.29
CA LEU A 401 0.02 30.51 5.54
C LEU A 401 1.12 29.63 6.13
N SER A 402 0.87 28.33 6.24
CA SER A 402 1.96 27.37 6.50
C SER A 402 2.80 27.21 5.24
N GLU A 403 4.07 26.82 5.36
CA GLU A 403 4.97 26.58 4.20
C GLU A 403 4.31 25.69 3.13
N ASN A 404 3.57 24.66 3.57
CA ASN A 404 2.84 23.75 2.68
C ASN A 404 1.63 24.41 1.98
N MET A 405 0.98 25.39 2.59
CA MET A 405 -0.15 26.12 2.00
C MET A 405 0.30 27.34 1.19
N GLU A 406 1.43 27.94 1.53
CA GLU A 406 2.00 29.11 0.87
C GLU A 406 2.29 28.82 -0.62
N PHE A 407 2.97 27.70 -0.89
CA PHE A 407 3.22 27.25 -2.27
C PHE A 407 1.92 27.11 -3.10
N ILE A 408 0.85 26.67 -2.47
CA ILE A 408 -0.43 26.39 -3.13
C ILE A 408 -1.20 27.69 -3.38
N LEU A 409 -1.24 28.55 -2.37
CA LEU A 409 -2.03 29.78 -2.37
C LEU A 409 -1.35 30.91 -3.15
N GLU A 410 -0.02 30.93 -3.24
CA GLU A 410 0.72 31.88 -4.08
C GLU A 410 0.43 31.70 -5.57
N THR A 411 0.03 30.49 -5.99
CA THR A 411 -0.28 30.18 -7.39
C THR A 411 -1.73 30.44 -7.77
N CYS A 412 -2.59 30.81 -6.82
CA CYS A 412 -4.04 30.91 -7.01
C CYS A 412 -4.59 32.32 -6.70
N GLN A 413 -5.64 32.74 -7.41
CA GLN A 413 -6.40 33.92 -7.00
C GLN A 413 -7.34 33.56 -5.82
N TRP A 414 -7.44 34.45 -4.85
CA TRP A 414 -8.01 34.21 -3.53
C TRP A 414 -9.12 35.22 -3.24
N ILE A 415 -10.18 34.76 -2.57
CA ILE A 415 -11.29 35.60 -2.11
C ILE A 415 -11.03 35.95 -0.65
N ASP A 416 -10.69 37.21 -0.39
CA ASP A 416 -10.44 37.67 0.97
C ASP A 416 -11.76 38.06 1.68
N ALA A 417 -12.20 37.20 2.60
CA ALA A 417 -13.31 37.44 3.52
C ALA A 417 -12.84 37.71 4.96
N SER A 418 -11.53 37.90 5.19
CA SER A 418 -10.95 38.05 6.52
C SER A 418 -11.27 39.39 7.21
N GLN A 419 -11.62 40.42 6.43
CA GLN A 419 -11.88 41.78 6.92
C GLN A 419 -13.31 42.29 6.68
N ASN A 420 -14.10 41.58 5.87
CA ASN A 420 -15.43 42.02 5.43
C ASN A 420 -16.53 41.05 5.89
N ASN A 421 -17.81 41.47 5.82
CA ASN A 421 -18.92 40.54 6.06
C ASN A 421 -18.82 39.39 5.04
N PHE A 422 -18.56 38.18 5.52
CA PHE A 422 -18.46 36.94 4.74
C PHE A 422 -19.57 36.81 3.70
N ASP A 423 -20.79 37.20 4.08
CA ASP A 423 -21.98 37.14 3.21
C ASP A 423 -21.83 38.01 1.94
N ALA A 424 -21.13 39.15 2.02
CA ALA A 424 -20.89 40.02 0.86
C ALA A 424 -19.87 39.43 -0.12
N LYS A 425 -18.92 38.62 0.38
CA LYS A 425 -17.86 38.00 -0.42
C LYS A 425 -18.31 36.71 -1.11
N LEU A 426 -19.44 36.14 -0.71
CA LEU A 426 -20.07 35.03 -1.43
C LEU A 426 -20.55 35.44 -2.84
N TYR A 427 -20.82 36.73 -3.09
CA TYR A 427 -21.10 37.22 -4.45
C TYR A 427 -19.86 37.14 -5.36
N ASP A 428 -18.68 37.48 -4.83
CA ASP A 428 -17.41 37.37 -5.58
C ASP A 428 -17.13 35.91 -5.98
N LEU A 429 -17.47 34.95 -5.10
CA LEU A 429 -17.36 33.52 -5.40
C LEU A 429 -18.26 33.09 -6.56
N LYS A 430 -19.51 33.58 -6.60
CA LYS A 430 -20.45 33.31 -7.68
C LYS A 430 -19.92 33.83 -9.02
N ASP A 431 -19.39 35.05 -9.03
CA ASP A 431 -18.81 35.67 -10.23
C ASP A 431 -17.58 34.91 -10.73
N VAL A 432 -16.71 34.43 -9.83
CA VAL A 432 -15.56 33.59 -10.19
C VAL A 432 -16.01 32.29 -10.84
N LEU A 433 -16.92 31.55 -10.20
CA LEU A 433 -17.39 30.27 -10.74
C LEU A 433 -18.12 30.42 -12.09
N ASN A 434 -18.89 31.50 -12.28
CA ASN A 434 -19.56 31.76 -13.55
C ASN A 434 -18.59 32.12 -14.69
N LYS A 435 -17.42 32.70 -14.40
CA LYS A 435 -16.37 32.97 -15.40
C LYS A 435 -15.56 31.73 -15.77
N LEU A 436 -15.57 30.71 -14.91
CA LEU A 436 -14.87 29.45 -15.08
C LEU A 436 -15.74 28.34 -15.71
N LYS A 437 -17.02 28.63 -15.98
CA LYS A 437 -17.90 27.82 -16.84
C LYS A 437 -17.59 28.09 -18.31
#